data_AF-A0A837ZY56-F1
#
_entry.id   AF-A0A837ZY56-F1
#
_cell.length_a   1.000
_cell.length_b   1.000
_cell.length_c   1.000
_cell.angle_alpha   90.00
_cell.angle_beta   90.00
_cell.angle_gamma   90.00
#
_symmetry.space_group_name_H-M   'P 1'
#
loop_
_entity.id
_entity.type
_entity.pdbx_description
1 polymer ?
#
loop_
_entity_poly.entity_id
_entity_poly.type
_entity_poly.pdbx_seq_one_letter_code
_entity_poly.pdbx_strand_id
1 'polypeptide(L)'
;MTGRRVYIDKQTPSVYQALTKTAAELRARAAEAGLSRITLELVNIRVSQLNRCLFCLDLHTRVALEEGESTQRIAVLPVWEEAELFSDVERAALRIAEAVTEVTVEHLTDEQYTAAREHLSDDQVSVLVWSAVMINTFNRISILSRHPIKKR
;
A
#
# COMPACT_ATOMS: atom_id res chain seq x y z
N MET A 1 7.96 18.28 29.65
CA MET A 1 6.80 18.51 28.76
C MET A 1 7.18 18.03 27.37
N THR A 2 6.79 16.82 26.96
CA THR A 2 7.01 16.37 25.59
C THR A 2 6.13 17.20 24.67
N GLY A 3 6.73 18.10 23.88
CA GLY A 3 5.99 18.99 22.98
C GLY A 3 5.07 18.20 22.05
N ARG A 4 3.88 18.74 21.80
CA ARG A 4 2.89 18.21 20.85
C ARG A 4 3.59 17.97 19.50
N ARG A 5 3.57 16.74 18.99
CA ARG A 5 4.06 16.44 17.63
C ARG A 5 3.32 17.30 16.61
N VAL A 6 4.04 17.81 15.62
CA VAL A 6 3.44 18.53 14.50
C VAL A 6 2.75 17.52 13.60
N TYR A 7 1.47 17.72 13.35
CA TYR A 7 0.71 16.90 12.40
C TYR A 7 0.89 17.55 11.04
N ILE A 8 1.82 17.05 10.23
CA ILE A 8 2.26 17.77 9.02
C ILE A 8 1.14 17.88 7.98
N ASP A 9 0.20 16.95 7.99
CA ASP A 9 -1.04 16.98 7.21
C ASP A 9 -2.01 18.09 7.65
N LYS A 10 -1.95 18.51 8.93
CA LYS A 10 -2.74 19.62 9.49
C LYS A 10 -2.02 20.95 9.41
N GLN A 11 -0.70 20.94 9.56
CA GLN A 11 0.14 22.13 9.49
C GLN A 11 0.25 22.64 8.04
N THR A 12 0.26 21.75 7.05
CA THR A 12 0.33 22.09 5.63
C THR A 12 -0.76 21.35 4.85
N PRO A 13 -2.04 21.74 5.05
CA PRO A 13 -3.18 20.98 4.54
C PRO A 13 -3.29 20.96 3.01
N SER A 14 -2.80 21.99 2.32
CA SER A 14 -2.80 22.02 0.85
C SER A 14 -1.95 20.91 0.22
N VAL A 15 -0.79 20.59 0.82
CA VAL A 15 0.10 19.50 0.36
C VAL A 15 -0.58 18.15 0.60
N TYR A 16 -1.18 17.96 1.77
CA TYR A 16 -1.92 16.73 2.06
C TYR A 16 -3.13 16.55 1.14
N GLN A 17 -3.87 17.63 0.85
CA GLN A 17 -4.99 17.60 -0.10
C GLN A 17 -4.53 17.19 -1.50
N ALA A 18 -3.40 17.70 -1.99
CA ALA A 18 -2.82 17.29 -3.26
C ALA A 18 -2.53 15.78 -3.28
N LEU A 19 -1.88 15.25 -2.22
CA LEU A 19 -1.64 13.81 -2.09
C LEU A 19 -2.93 12.98 -2.08
N THR A 20 -3.98 13.43 -1.38
CA THR A 20 -5.26 12.71 -1.38
C THR A 20 -5.95 12.72 -2.74
N LYS A 21 -5.80 13.78 -3.55
CA LYS A 21 -6.29 13.83 -4.92
C LYS A 21 -5.52 12.85 -5.82
N THR A 22 -4.19 12.80 -5.69
CA THR A 22 -3.38 11.82 -6.41
C THR A 22 -3.77 10.39 -6.02
N ALA A 23 -4.05 10.11 -4.74
CA ALA A 23 -4.52 8.79 -4.31
C ALA A 23 -5.90 8.42 -4.90
N ALA A 24 -6.80 9.39 -5.05
CA ALA A 24 -8.09 9.17 -5.71
C ALA A 24 -7.93 8.88 -7.21
N GLU A 25 -7.05 9.63 -7.89
CA GLU A 25 -6.70 9.40 -9.29
C GLU A 25 -6.10 8.01 -9.50
N LEU A 26 -5.15 7.59 -8.64
CA LEU A 26 -4.56 6.24 -8.72
C LEU A 26 -5.60 5.14 -8.57
N ARG A 27 -6.59 5.31 -7.69
CA ARG A 27 -7.70 4.34 -7.55
C ARG A 27 -8.57 4.28 -8.81
N ALA A 28 -8.84 5.42 -9.45
CA ALA A 28 -9.59 5.46 -10.70
C ALA A 28 -8.83 4.74 -11.84
N ARG A 29 -7.54 5.06 -11.99
CA ARG A 29 -6.66 4.41 -12.98
C ARG A 29 -6.49 2.92 -12.72
N ALA A 30 -6.42 2.48 -11.47
CA ALA A 30 -6.40 1.07 -11.11
C ALA A 30 -7.65 0.33 -11.59
N ALA A 31 -8.83 0.92 -11.34
CA ALA A 31 -10.10 0.33 -11.76
C ALA A 31 -10.19 0.24 -13.30
N GLU A 32 -9.73 1.28 -14.02
CA GLU A 32 -9.65 1.26 -15.48
C GLU A 32 -8.67 0.22 -16.01
N ALA A 33 -7.55 0.00 -15.31
CA ALA A 33 -6.59 -1.06 -15.60
C ALA A 33 -7.06 -2.46 -15.16
N GLY A 34 -8.29 -2.60 -14.64
CA GLY A 34 -8.87 -3.87 -14.22
C GLY A 34 -8.33 -4.42 -12.90
N LEU A 35 -7.64 -3.61 -12.09
CA LEU A 35 -7.19 -4.01 -10.76
C LEU A 35 -8.33 -3.87 -9.75
N SER A 36 -8.52 -4.91 -8.94
CA SER A 36 -9.53 -4.89 -7.89
C SER A 36 -9.15 -3.92 -6.77
N ARG A 37 -10.17 -3.42 -6.04
CA ARG A 37 -9.92 -2.63 -4.84
C ARG A 37 -9.15 -3.43 -3.78
N ILE A 38 -9.45 -4.72 -3.66
CA ILE A 38 -8.76 -5.64 -2.73
C ILE A 38 -7.26 -5.69 -3.03
N THR A 39 -6.85 -5.82 -4.29
CA THR A 39 -5.43 -5.85 -4.68
C THR A 39 -4.69 -4.59 -4.22
N LEU A 40 -5.29 -3.41 -4.38
CA LEU A 40 -4.69 -2.17 -3.87
C LEU A 40 -4.61 -2.14 -2.34
N GLU A 41 -5.63 -2.65 -1.64
CA GLU A 41 -5.61 -2.68 -0.18
C GLU A 41 -4.61 -3.69 0.37
N LEU A 42 -4.39 -4.84 -0.28
CA LEU A 42 -3.32 -5.77 0.06
C LEU A 42 -1.94 -5.10 -0.03
N VAL A 43 -1.68 -4.36 -1.12
CA VAL A 43 -0.47 -3.53 -1.27
C VAL A 43 -0.37 -2.54 -0.11
N ASN A 44 -1.45 -1.81 0.19
CA ASN A 44 -1.43 -0.80 1.25
C ASN A 44 -1.15 -1.42 2.64
N ILE A 45 -1.78 -2.57 2.95
CA ILE A 45 -1.58 -3.29 4.21
C ILE A 45 -0.14 -3.78 4.27
N ARG A 46 0.37 -4.44 3.23
CA ARG A 46 1.71 -5.02 3.23
C ARG A 46 2.80 -3.97 3.41
N VAL A 47 2.72 -2.87 2.65
CA VAL A 47 3.66 -1.74 2.81
C VAL A 47 3.55 -1.13 4.22
N SER A 48 2.34 -1.01 4.76
CA SER A 48 2.14 -0.49 6.12
C SER A 48 2.68 -1.43 7.20
N GLN A 49 2.67 -2.75 6.99
CA GLN A 49 3.32 -3.73 7.87
C GLN A 49 4.83 -3.54 7.87
N LEU A 50 5.45 -3.48 6.68
CA LEU A 50 6.89 -3.27 6.52
C LEU A 50 7.36 -1.96 7.15
N ASN A 51 6.65 -0.86 6.88
CA ASN A 51 6.93 0.46 7.44
C ASN A 51 6.51 0.61 8.91
N ARG A 52 5.81 -0.38 9.50
CA ARG A 52 5.28 -0.35 10.87
C ARG A 52 4.37 0.85 11.14
N CYS A 53 3.55 1.21 10.17
CA CYS A 53 2.63 2.35 10.27
C CYS A 53 1.31 1.95 10.95
N LEU A 54 1.22 2.17 12.27
CA LEU A 54 0.03 1.83 13.09
C LEU A 54 -1.30 2.32 12.48
N PHE A 55 -1.38 3.60 12.12
CA PHE A 55 -2.62 4.20 11.63
C PHE A 55 -3.00 3.69 10.23
N CYS A 56 -2.04 3.60 9.31
CA CYS A 56 -2.32 3.13 7.96
C CYS A 56 -2.69 1.64 7.98
N LEU A 57 -2.05 0.84 8.83
CA LEU A 57 -2.39 -0.56 9.00
C LEU A 57 -3.85 -0.73 9.51
N ASP A 58 -4.28 0.01 10.52
CA ASP A 58 -5.69 0.00 10.98
C ASP A 58 -6.66 0.43 9.88
N LEU A 59 -6.34 1.53 9.18
CA LEU A 59 -7.18 2.09 8.13
C LEU A 59 -7.39 1.10 6.99
N HIS A 60 -6.31 0.59 6.41
CA HIS A 60 -6.36 -0.24 5.22
C HIS A 60 -6.85 -1.66 5.52
N THR A 61 -6.55 -2.20 6.70
CA THR A 61 -7.17 -3.46 7.16
C THR A 61 -8.69 -3.33 7.23
N ARG A 62 -9.21 -2.26 7.83
CA ARG A 62 -10.65 -2.04 7.91
C ARG A 62 -11.27 -1.89 6.51
N VAL A 63 -10.66 -1.09 5.65
CA VAL A 63 -11.18 -0.88 4.29
C VAL A 63 -11.18 -2.20 3.50
N ALA A 64 -10.12 -3.01 3.59
CA ALA A 64 -10.08 -4.33 2.94
C ALA A 64 -11.22 -5.25 3.43
N LEU A 65 -11.47 -5.29 4.74
CA LEU A 65 -12.57 -6.07 5.32
C LEU A 65 -13.95 -5.55 4.87
N GLU A 66 -14.13 -4.23 4.78
CA GLU A 66 -15.36 -3.59 4.26
C GLU A 66 -15.60 -3.96 2.77
N GLU A 67 -14.52 -4.15 1.99
CA GLU A 67 -14.55 -4.58 0.58
C GLU A 67 -14.65 -6.11 0.41
N GLY A 68 -14.75 -6.88 1.50
CA GLY A 68 -14.96 -8.33 1.47
C GLY A 68 -13.70 -9.19 1.50
N GLU A 69 -12.52 -8.62 1.79
CA GLU A 69 -11.33 -9.41 2.07
C GLU A 69 -11.50 -10.25 3.36
N SER A 70 -10.83 -11.40 3.40
CA SER A 70 -10.87 -12.34 4.53
C SER A 70 -9.85 -11.99 5.60
N THR A 71 -10.22 -12.22 6.86
CA THR A 71 -9.31 -12.14 8.00
C THR A 71 -8.15 -13.14 7.88
N GLN A 72 -8.39 -14.32 7.28
CA GLN A 72 -7.37 -15.33 7.03
C GLN A 72 -6.26 -14.81 6.12
N ARG A 73 -6.60 -14.25 4.95
CA ARG A 73 -5.62 -13.72 4.00
C ARG A 73 -4.84 -12.54 4.60
N ILE A 74 -5.50 -11.64 5.34
CA ILE A 74 -4.82 -10.54 6.04
C ILE A 74 -3.82 -11.08 7.08
N ALA A 75 -4.18 -12.13 7.82
CA ALA A 75 -3.32 -12.73 8.84
C ALA A 75 -2.06 -13.37 8.25
N VAL A 76 -2.16 -14.01 7.07
CA VAL A 76 -1.02 -14.65 6.40
C VAL A 76 -0.28 -13.74 5.41
N LEU A 77 -0.79 -12.52 5.17
CA LEU A 77 -0.18 -11.56 4.26
C LEU A 77 1.32 -11.28 4.53
N PRO A 78 1.83 -11.27 5.79
CA PRO A 78 3.27 -11.12 6.02
C PRO A 78 4.15 -12.22 5.43
N VAL A 79 3.58 -13.39 5.12
CA VAL A 79 4.23 -14.59 4.59
C VAL A 79 3.53 -15.06 3.31
N TRP A 80 3.04 -14.10 2.51
CA TRP A 80 2.21 -14.34 1.33
C TRP A 80 2.87 -15.26 0.28
N GLU A 81 4.20 -15.25 0.18
CA GLU A 81 4.95 -16.06 -0.79
C GLU A 81 4.65 -17.56 -0.63
N GLU A 82 4.51 -18.01 0.62
CA GLU A 82 4.23 -19.40 1.02
C GLU A 82 2.73 -19.74 0.99
N ALA A 83 1.87 -18.74 0.85
CA ALA A 83 0.42 -18.92 0.87
C ALA A 83 -0.14 -19.07 -0.55
N GLU A 84 -0.76 -20.21 -0.83
CA GLU A 84 -1.52 -20.47 -2.07
C GLU A 84 -2.87 -19.71 -2.13
N LEU A 85 -3.11 -18.80 -1.18
CA LEU A 85 -4.35 -18.04 -1.09
C LEU A 85 -4.38 -16.83 -2.02
N PHE A 86 -3.25 -16.39 -2.57
CA PHE A 86 -3.12 -15.18 -3.39
C PHE A 86 -2.96 -15.53 -4.88
N SER A 87 -3.71 -14.85 -5.74
CA SER A 87 -3.61 -15.01 -7.20
C SER A 87 -2.29 -14.50 -7.76
N ASP A 88 -1.91 -14.89 -8.98
CA ASP A 88 -0.66 -14.44 -9.61
C ASP A 88 -0.57 -12.91 -9.74
N VAL A 89 -1.69 -12.24 -10.04
CA VAL A 89 -1.78 -10.77 -10.07
C VAL A 89 -1.50 -10.18 -8.69
N GLU A 90 -2.06 -10.75 -7.62
CA GLU A 90 -1.83 -10.28 -6.26
C GLU A 90 -0.39 -10.55 -5.81
N ARG A 91 0.19 -11.69 -6.18
CA ARG A 91 1.59 -12.03 -5.91
C ARG A 91 2.54 -11.07 -6.61
N ALA A 92 2.29 -10.75 -7.88
CA ALA A 92 3.06 -9.75 -8.62
C ALA A 92 2.92 -8.35 -8.00
N ALA A 93 1.71 -7.96 -7.59
CA ALA A 93 1.45 -6.70 -6.89
C ALA A 93 2.19 -6.60 -5.55
N LEU A 94 2.20 -7.68 -4.76
CA LEU A 94 2.90 -7.74 -3.48
C LEU A 94 4.42 -7.69 -3.66
N ARG A 95 4.97 -8.41 -4.65
CA ARG A 95 6.40 -8.30 -5.00
C ARG A 95 6.80 -6.87 -5.35
N ILE A 96 6.02 -6.19 -6.20
CA ILE A 96 6.25 -4.77 -6.55
C ILE A 96 6.19 -3.91 -5.28
N ALA A 97 5.21 -4.14 -4.41
CA ALA A 97 5.04 -3.37 -3.18
C ALA A 97 6.22 -3.49 -2.21
N GLU A 98 6.75 -4.70 -2.02
CA GLU A 98 7.94 -4.94 -1.19
C GLU A 98 9.19 -4.31 -1.81
N ALA A 99 9.45 -4.52 -3.09
CA ALA A 99 10.62 -3.98 -3.78
C ALA A 99 10.63 -2.43 -3.81
N VAL A 100 9.47 -1.79 -3.95
CA VAL A 100 9.37 -0.32 -3.85
C VAL A 100 9.61 0.17 -2.41
N THR A 101 9.16 -0.60 -1.42
CA THR A 101 9.28 -0.22 0.00
C THR A 101 10.70 -0.39 0.52
N GLU A 102 11.36 -1.47 0.11
CA GLU A 102 12.70 -1.87 0.53
C GLU A 102 13.75 -1.55 -0.53
N VAL A 103 13.50 -0.55 -1.38
CA VAL A 103 14.34 -0.15 -2.53
C VAL A 103 15.84 0.03 -2.22
N THR A 104 16.19 0.30 -0.95
CA THR A 104 17.59 0.43 -0.50
C THR A 104 18.27 -0.91 -0.19
N VAL A 105 17.49 -1.97 0.02
CA VAL A 105 17.94 -3.35 0.26
C VAL A 105 17.93 -4.10 -1.07
N GLU A 106 16.77 -4.11 -1.73
CA GLU A 106 16.55 -4.76 -3.01
C GLU A 106 15.48 -3.97 -3.78
N HIS A 107 15.73 -3.72 -5.06
CA HIS A 107 14.73 -3.17 -5.96
C HIS A 107 14.39 -4.21 -7.02
N LEU A 108 13.31 -3.99 -7.78
CA LEU A 108 12.95 -4.86 -8.90
C LEU A 108 14.14 -4.97 -9.85
N THR A 109 14.71 -6.16 -9.95
CA THR A 109 15.66 -6.53 -11.00
C THR A 109 14.91 -6.62 -12.34
N ASP A 110 15.62 -6.53 -13.46
CA ASP A 110 15.01 -6.69 -14.78
C ASP A 110 14.29 -8.04 -14.93
N GLU A 111 14.80 -9.09 -14.27
CA GLU A 111 14.19 -10.41 -14.21
C GLU A 111 12.87 -10.39 -13.43
N GLN A 112 12.85 -9.83 -12.21
CA GLN A 112 11.63 -9.69 -11.41
C GLN A 112 10.59 -8.80 -12.10
N TYR A 113 11.03 -7.74 -12.78
CA TYR A 113 10.15 -6.86 -13.55
C TYR A 113 9.54 -7.59 -14.74
N THR A 114 10.34 -8.37 -15.47
CA THR A 114 9.87 -9.24 -16.56
C THR A 114 8.86 -10.27 -16.05
N ALA A 115 9.17 -10.96 -14.96
CA ALA A 115 8.28 -11.95 -14.35
C ALA A 115 6.95 -11.33 -13.90
N ALA A 116 6.97 -10.12 -13.31
CA ALA A 116 5.74 -9.42 -12.95
C ALA A 116 4.86 -9.11 -14.18
N ARG A 117 5.47 -8.79 -15.32
CA ARG A 117 4.78 -8.52 -16.60
C ARG A 117 4.20 -9.76 -17.29
N GLU A 118 4.52 -10.96 -16.82
CA GLU A 118 3.82 -12.18 -17.27
C GLU A 118 2.36 -12.20 -16.80
N HIS A 119 2.06 -11.51 -15.69
CA HIS A 119 0.73 -11.47 -15.08
C HIS A 119 0.08 -10.08 -15.08
N LEU A 120 0.85 -9.02 -15.36
CA LEU A 120 0.40 -7.63 -15.29
C LEU A 120 0.60 -6.91 -16.63
N SER A 121 -0.39 -6.09 -17.02
CA SER A 121 -0.20 -5.12 -18.11
C SER A 121 0.68 -3.94 -17.68
N ASP A 122 1.19 -3.18 -18.64
CA ASP A 122 2.01 -1.99 -18.37
C ASP A 122 1.27 -0.95 -17.53
N ASP A 123 -0.04 -0.78 -17.76
CA ASP A 123 -0.90 0.11 -16.97
C ASP A 123 -1.04 -0.39 -15.52
N GLN A 124 -1.19 -1.70 -15.33
CA GLN A 124 -1.27 -2.30 -14.00
C GLN A 124 0.04 -2.16 -13.24
N VAL A 125 1.18 -2.43 -13.87
CA VAL A 125 2.51 -2.22 -13.27
C VAL A 125 2.70 -0.76 -12.87
N SER A 126 2.39 0.18 -13.77
CA SER A 126 2.49 1.62 -13.50
C SER A 126 1.68 2.01 -12.27
N VAL A 127 0.41 1.61 -12.22
CA VAL A 127 -0.47 1.95 -11.09
C VAL A 127 -0.02 1.28 -9.79
N LEU A 128 0.46 0.03 -9.82
CA LEU A 128 0.95 -0.67 -8.64
C LEU A 128 2.23 -0.04 -8.06
N VAL A 129 3.19 0.33 -8.91
CA VAL A 129 4.39 1.07 -8.49
C VAL A 129 4.01 2.39 -7.86
N TRP A 130 3.15 3.18 -8.52
CA TRP A 130 2.64 4.44 -7.96
C TRP A 130 1.88 4.25 -6.65
N SER A 131 1.08 3.19 -6.53
CA SER A 131 0.33 2.88 -5.31
C SER A 131 1.29 2.59 -4.15
N ALA A 132 2.34 1.79 -4.40
CA ALA A 132 3.36 1.47 -3.41
C ALA A 132 4.16 2.73 -2.97
N VAL A 133 4.52 3.61 -3.91
CA VAL A 133 5.14 4.92 -3.62
C VAL A 133 4.22 5.79 -2.76
N MET A 134 2.93 5.83 -3.12
CA MET A 134 1.94 6.64 -2.45
C MET A 134 1.69 6.19 -1.01
N ILE A 135 1.52 4.89 -0.76
CA ILE A 135 1.35 4.39 0.61
C ILE A 135 2.63 4.56 1.44
N ASN A 136 3.82 4.40 0.84
CA ASN A 136 5.08 4.75 1.50
C ASN A 136 5.12 6.22 1.96
N THR A 137 4.55 7.13 1.16
CA THR A 137 4.42 8.56 1.50
C THR A 137 3.45 8.76 2.67
N PHE A 138 2.25 8.19 2.61
CA PHE A 138 1.27 8.28 3.69
C PHE A 138 1.78 7.65 5.00
N ASN A 139 2.49 6.53 4.92
CA ASN A 139 3.11 5.90 6.08
C ASN A 139 4.08 6.86 6.78
N ARG A 140 4.96 7.53 6.03
CA ARG A 140 5.93 8.51 6.57
C ARG A 140 5.23 9.70 7.22
N ILE A 141 4.22 10.26 6.57
CA ILE A 141 3.38 11.33 7.14
C ILE A 141 2.80 10.89 8.47
N SER A 142 2.23 9.69 8.49
CA SER A 142 1.49 9.20 9.64
C SER A 142 2.39 8.88 10.83
N ILE A 143 3.50 8.18 10.58
CA ILE A 143 4.51 7.80 11.59
C ILE A 143 5.12 9.04 12.24
N LEU A 144 5.58 10.00 11.42
CA LEU A 144 6.26 11.20 11.93
C LEU A 144 5.31 12.13 12.69
N SER A 145 4.02 12.12 12.34
CA SER A 145 2.96 12.85 13.04
C SER A 145 2.39 12.10 14.25
N ARG A 146 2.73 10.81 14.44
CA ARG A 146 2.17 9.92 15.48
C ARG A 146 0.64 9.89 15.51
N HIS A 147 0.00 9.67 14.35
CA HIS A 147 -1.45 9.57 14.29
C HIS A 147 -1.97 8.42 15.18
N PRO A 148 -2.95 8.68 16.08
CA PRO A 148 -3.53 7.66 16.93
C PRO A 148 -4.58 6.84 16.18
N ILE A 149 -4.83 5.63 16.66
CA ILE A 149 -6.00 4.84 16.28
C ILE A 149 -7.06 4.90 17.39
N LYS A 150 -8.32 4.65 17.06
CA LYS A 150 -9.40 4.51 18.03
C LYS A 150 -9.68 3.03 18.26
N LYS A 151 -9.88 2.64 19.52
CA LYS A 151 -10.42 1.30 19.84
C LYS A 151 -11.82 1.19 19.22
N ARG A 152 -12.10 0.05 18.60
CA ARG A 152 -13.40 -0.28 18.01
C ARG A 152 -13.94 -1.53 18.69
#